data_AF-A0A9W4HIH9-F1
#
_entry.id   AF-A0A9W4HIH9-F1
#
_cell.length_a   1.000
_cell.length_b   1.000
_cell.length_c   1.000
_cell.angle_alpha   90.00
_cell.angle_beta   90.00
_cell.angle_gamma   90.00
#
_symmetry.space_group_name_H-M   'P 1'
#
loop_
_entity.id
_entity.type
_entity.pdbx_description
1 polymer ?
#
loop_
_entity_poly.entity_id
_entity_poly.type
_entity_poly.pdbx_seq_one_letter_code
_entity_poly.pdbx_strand_id
1 'polypeptide(L)'
;MTNPLVADTPQHILQLLDELHQKSLEQEALISKKGKVFSADVLGDLEDKQSNLSPKDAFNKLMMDKFIALDQDKCQFTYQLINAMGATNIVEAGTSFGVSTIYLALAIAKTRAATGKSGTVIATENEPEKAAIARKYWAQCGPEVEQQIDLREGDLLQTLRDGLPDVDLLLLDSKRSP
;
A
#
# COMPACT_ATOMS: atom_id res chain seq x y z
N MET A 1 4.59 -20.27 -6.03
CA MET A 1 5.74 -19.57 -6.63
C MET A 1 6.73 -19.29 -5.51
N THR A 2 8.03 -19.35 -5.78
CA THR A 2 9.08 -19.00 -4.80
C THR A 2 9.07 -17.50 -4.57
N ASN A 3 9.21 -17.03 -3.32
CA ASN A 3 9.26 -15.61 -3.00
C ASN A 3 10.49 -14.96 -3.69
N PRO A 4 10.30 -13.99 -4.61
CA PRO A 4 11.37 -13.42 -5.43
C PRO A 4 12.34 -12.53 -4.64
N LEU A 5 12.02 -12.16 -3.39
CA LEU A 5 12.86 -11.29 -2.57
C LEU A 5 13.96 -12.04 -1.81
N VAL A 6 13.83 -13.37 -1.63
CA VAL A 6 14.69 -14.16 -0.74
C VAL A 6 16.18 -14.11 -1.12
N ALA A 7 16.49 -13.92 -2.40
CA ALA A 7 17.88 -13.93 -2.87
C ALA A 7 18.66 -12.66 -2.48
N ASP A 8 17.98 -11.52 -2.40
CA ASP A 8 18.65 -10.20 -2.38
C ASP A 8 18.17 -9.28 -1.25
N THR A 9 17.18 -9.71 -0.45
CA THR A 9 16.58 -8.88 0.61
C THR A 9 17.04 -9.36 2.00
N PRO A 10 17.47 -8.44 2.89
CA PRO A 10 17.82 -8.78 4.26
C PRO A 10 16.70 -9.50 5.03
N GLN A 11 17.08 -10.45 5.89
CA GLN A 11 16.14 -11.31 6.60
C GLN A 11 15.15 -10.53 7.48
N HIS A 12 15.57 -9.42 8.10
CA HIS A 12 14.68 -8.61 8.95
C HIS A 12 13.57 -7.93 8.14
N ILE A 13 13.84 -7.56 6.88
CA ILE A 13 12.82 -6.98 5.99
C ILE A 13 11.81 -8.06 5.58
N LEU A 14 12.29 -9.27 5.26
CA LEU A 14 11.41 -10.40 4.94
C LEU A 14 10.48 -10.74 6.11
N GLN A 15 11.01 -10.78 7.34
CA GLN A 15 10.22 -11.00 8.55
C GLN A 15 9.18 -9.91 8.77
N LEU A 16 9.57 -8.63 8.61
CA LEU A 16 8.64 -7.51 8.72
C LEU A 16 7.51 -7.62 7.68
N LEU A 17 7.83 -7.94 6.42
CA LEU A 17 6.83 -8.11 5.37
C LEU A 17 5.84 -9.25 5.70
N ASP A 18 6.33 -10.39 6.21
CA ASP A 18 5.48 -11.50 6.63
C ASP A 18 4.55 -11.08 7.78
N GLU A 19 5.06 -10.35 8.79
CA GLU A 19 4.25 -9.81 9.89
C GLU A 19 3.18 -8.83 9.41
N LEU A 20 3.53 -7.92 8.48
CA LEU A 20 2.59 -6.93 7.95
C LEU A 20 1.50 -7.57 7.10
N HIS A 21 1.84 -8.57 6.28
CA HIS A 21 0.84 -9.32 5.49
C HIS A 21 -0.08 -10.15 6.39
N GLN A 22 0.46 -10.82 7.40
CA GLN A 22 -0.34 -11.53 8.39
C GLN A 22 -1.32 -10.60 9.11
N LYS A 23 -0.86 -9.40 9.49
CA LYS A 23 -1.70 -8.36 10.10
C LYS A 23 -2.81 -7.88 9.14
N SER A 24 -2.54 -7.76 7.83
CA SER A 24 -3.57 -7.43 6.82
C SER A 24 -4.65 -8.51 6.76
N LEU A 25 -4.24 -9.78 6.64
CA LEU A 25 -5.15 -10.92 6.54
C LEU A 25 -6.05 -11.04 7.79
N GLU A 26 -5.50 -10.81 8.97
CA GLU A 26 -6.28 -10.80 10.22
C GLU A 26 -7.33 -9.69 10.23
N GLN A 27 -6.97 -8.49 9.78
CA GLN A 27 -7.91 -7.37 9.72
C GLN A 27 -9.00 -7.59 8.65
N GLU A 28 -8.63 -8.09 7.48
CA GLU A 28 -9.58 -8.48 6.44
C GLU A 28 -10.56 -9.55 6.93
N ALA A 29 -10.08 -10.58 7.63
CA ALA A 29 -10.92 -11.61 8.20
C ALA A 29 -11.90 -11.06 9.26
N LEU A 30 -11.44 -10.12 10.09
CA LEU A 30 -12.28 -9.44 11.07
C LEU A 30 -13.35 -8.56 10.40
N ILE A 31 -13.00 -7.87 9.31
CA ILE A 31 -13.94 -7.07 8.51
C ILE A 31 -14.94 -7.98 7.81
N SER A 32 -14.51 -9.09 7.21
CA SER A 32 -15.41 -10.04 6.55
C SER A 32 -16.44 -10.61 7.55
N LYS A 33 -15.99 -10.93 8.77
CA LYS A 33 -16.89 -11.34 9.86
C LYS A 33 -17.82 -10.21 10.30
N LYS A 34 -17.30 -9.01 10.56
CA LYS A 34 -18.11 -7.85 10.96
C LYS A 34 -19.07 -7.39 9.88
N GLY A 35 -18.67 -7.42 8.61
CA GLY A 35 -19.50 -7.08 7.45
C GLY A 35 -20.64 -8.07 7.27
N LYS A 36 -20.40 -9.37 7.47
CA LYS A 36 -21.46 -10.39 7.52
C LYS A 36 -22.45 -10.14 8.66
N VAL A 37 -21.95 -9.84 9.87
CA VAL A 37 -22.78 -9.52 11.04
C VAL A 37 -23.57 -8.23 10.79
N PHE A 38 -22.92 -7.17 10.35
CA PHE A 38 -23.55 -5.88 10.04
C PHE A 38 -24.57 -6.00 8.91
N SER A 39 -24.31 -6.81 7.87
CA SER A 39 -25.30 -7.08 6.83
C SER A 39 -26.50 -7.87 7.33
N ALA A 40 -26.31 -8.80 8.28
CA ALA A 40 -27.40 -9.56 8.89
C ALA A 40 -28.22 -8.69 9.85
N ASP A 41 -27.56 -7.87 10.66
CA ASP A 41 -28.18 -6.92 11.59
C ASP A 41 -28.92 -5.82 10.81
N VAL A 42 -28.33 -5.26 9.73
CA VAL A 42 -29.00 -4.26 8.87
C VAL A 42 -30.15 -4.86 8.08
N LEU A 43 -30.05 -6.11 7.58
CA LEU A 43 -31.20 -6.78 6.96
C LEU A 43 -32.33 -7.02 7.98
N GLY A 44 -32.00 -7.24 9.26
CA GLY A 44 -32.98 -7.32 10.35
C GLY A 44 -33.57 -5.96 10.77
N ASP A 45 -32.74 -4.92 10.84
CA ASP A 45 -33.12 -3.57 11.29
C ASP A 45 -33.78 -2.72 10.19
N LEU A 46 -33.66 -3.10 8.90
CA LEU A 46 -34.38 -2.43 7.80
C LEU A 46 -35.90 -2.71 7.81
N GLU A 47 -36.39 -3.63 8.65
CA GLU A 47 -37.81 -3.73 8.99
C GLU A 47 -38.24 -2.62 9.98
N ASP A 48 -37.31 -2.01 10.72
CA ASP A 48 -37.61 -1.05 11.80
C ASP A 48 -36.65 0.17 11.84
N LYS A 49 -37.00 1.18 11.03
CA LYS A 49 -36.72 2.64 11.21
C LYS A 49 -35.41 3.29 10.74
N GLN A 50 -35.64 4.41 10.02
CA GLN A 50 -34.87 5.65 9.84
C GLN A 50 -33.57 5.81 10.67
N SER A 51 -32.43 5.54 10.04
CA SER A 51 -31.14 6.15 10.40
C SER A 51 -30.59 6.93 9.19
N ASN A 52 -30.07 8.15 9.43
CA ASN A 52 -29.63 9.10 8.40
C ASN A 52 -28.21 8.85 7.85
N LEU A 53 -27.58 7.71 8.13
CA LEU A 53 -26.34 7.30 7.46
C LEU A 53 -26.64 6.11 6.57
N SER A 54 -26.29 6.21 5.29
CA SER A 54 -26.40 5.06 4.42
C SER A 54 -25.47 3.95 4.92
N PRO A 55 -25.89 2.67 4.89
CA PRO A 55 -25.03 1.54 5.23
C PRO A 55 -23.69 1.56 4.46
N LYS A 56 -23.70 2.14 3.25
CA LYS A 56 -22.51 2.33 2.41
C LYS A 56 -21.51 3.32 3.02
N ASP A 57 -21.97 4.42 3.61
CA ASP A 57 -21.09 5.43 4.23
C ASP A 57 -20.49 4.94 5.56
N ALA A 58 -21.30 4.22 6.35
CA ALA A 58 -20.82 3.57 7.57
C ALA A 58 -19.78 2.48 7.25
N PHE A 59 -20.03 1.68 6.21
CA PHE A 59 -19.07 0.69 5.70
C PHE A 59 -17.81 1.36 5.15
N ASN A 60 -17.94 2.43 4.37
CA ASN A 60 -16.79 3.18 3.84
C ASN A 60 -15.89 3.74 4.94
N LYS A 61 -16.48 4.29 6.01
CA LYS A 61 -15.75 4.77 7.19
C LYS A 61 -15.04 3.62 7.92
N LEU A 62 -15.74 2.50 8.13
CA LEU A 62 -15.15 1.30 8.73
C LEU A 62 -13.96 0.76 7.92
N MET A 63 -14.01 0.89 6.59
CA MET A 63 -12.94 0.47 5.67
C MET A 63 -11.78 1.47 5.62
N MET A 64 -11.98 2.75 5.96
CA MET A 64 -10.87 3.73 6.02
C MET A 64 -9.92 3.45 7.19
N ASP A 65 -10.45 3.01 8.32
CA ASP A 65 -9.67 2.76 9.54
C ASP A 65 -8.88 1.43 9.53
N LYS A 66 -8.89 0.68 8.41
CA LYS A 66 -8.40 -0.70 8.39
C LYS A 66 -7.16 -0.87 7.52
N PHE A 67 -6.22 -1.63 8.06
CA PHE A 67 -5.00 -2.07 7.41
C PHE A 67 -5.35 -3.19 6.44
N ILE A 68 -5.67 -2.80 5.21
CA ILE A 68 -5.79 -3.71 4.07
C ILE A 68 -4.65 -3.33 3.14
N ALA A 69 -3.63 -4.18 3.10
CA ALA A 69 -2.50 -4.03 2.20
C ALA A 69 -2.80 -4.73 0.87
N LEU A 70 -2.08 -4.32 -0.17
CA LEU A 70 -2.04 -5.08 -1.42
C LEU A 70 -1.55 -6.51 -1.12
N ASP A 71 -2.26 -7.52 -1.64
CA ASP A 71 -1.94 -8.93 -1.42
C ASP A 71 -0.45 -9.23 -1.68
N GLN A 72 0.12 -10.14 -0.89
CA GLN A 72 1.54 -10.48 -0.95
C GLN A 72 1.99 -10.95 -2.34
N ASP A 73 1.16 -11.74 -3.03
CA ASP A 73 1.46 -12.25 -4.38
C ASP A 73 1.46 -11.14 -5.43
N LYS A 74 0.53 -10.17 -5.34
CA LYS A 74 0.50 -8.97 -6.18
C LYS A 74 1.72 -8.10 -5.94
N CYS A 75 2.13 -7.93 -4.68
CA CYS A 75 3.37 -7.23 -4.33
C CYS A 75 4.61 -7.90 -4.95
N GLN A 76 4.71 -9.23 -4.84
CA GLN A 76 5.81 -10.01 -5.43
C GLN A 76 5.81 -9.98 -6.96
N PHE A 77 4.63 -9.94 -7.59
CA PHE A 77 4.50 -9.78 -9.03
C PHE A 77 4.99 -8.40 -9.48
N THR A 78 4.53 -7.32 -8.83
CA THR A 78 4.95 -5.95 -9.14
C THR A 78 6.45 -5.77 -8.97
N TYR A 79 7.04 -6.33 -7.90
CA TYR A 79 8.50 -6.37 -7.71
C TYR A 79 9.23 -6.98 -8.92
N GLN A 80 8.76 -8.14 -9.41
CA GLN A 80 9.37 -8.78 -10.58
C GLN A 80 9.18 -7.97 -11.87
N LEU A 81 7.99 -7.38 -12.05
CA LEU A 81 7.68 -6.55 -13.22
C LEU A 81 8.62 -5.35 -13.33
N ILE A 82 8.84 -4.63 -12.24
CA ILE A 82 9.76 -3.47 -12.17
C ILE A 82 11.18 -3.87 -12.58
N ASN A 83 11.69 -4.95 -11.98
CA ASN A 83 13.03 -5.47 -12.28
C ASN A 83 13.15 -5.90 -13.75
N ALA A 84 12.13 -6.56 -14.31
CA ALA A 84 12.12 -7.01 -15.70
C ALA A 84 12.06 -5.84 -16.70
N MET A 85 11.34 -4.78 -16.36
CA MET A 85 11.26 -3.55 -17.16
C MET A 85 12.54 -2.71 -17.08
N GLY A 86 13.33 -2.87 -16.01
CA GLY A 86 14.41 -1.94 -15.68
C GLY A 86 13.88 -0.55 -15.29
N ALA A 87 12.68 -0.50 -14.71
CA ALA A 87 12.01 0.73 -14.29
C ALA A 87 12.67 1.31 -13.04
N THR A 88 12.88 2.61 -13.00
CA THR A 88 13.55 3.30 -11.88
C THR A 88 12.75 4.45 -11.30
N ASN A 89 11.78 5.00 -12.02
CA ASN A 89 10.89 6.05 -11.52
C ASN A 89 9.46 5.53 -11.40
N ILE A 90 8.98 5.36 -10.18
CA ILE A 90 7.66 4.79 -9.89
C ILE A 90 6.82 5.79 -9.14
N VAL A 91 5.54 5.91 -9.52
CA VAL A 91 4.53 6.63 -8.73
C VAL A 91 3.59 5.62 -8.08
N GLU A 92 3.37 5.74 -6.78
CA GLU A 92 2.35 5.01 -6.03
C GLU A 92 1.27 5.98 -5.57
N ALA A 93 0.11 5.91 -6.22
CA ALA A 93 -1.06 6.71 -5.89
C ALA A 93 -1.96 5.95 -4.91
N GLY A 94 -1.68 6.10 -3.61
CA GLY A 94 -2.41 5.46 -2.52
C GLY A 94 -1.54 4.50 -1.71
N THR A 95 -0.59 5.04 -0.96
CA THR A 95 0.40 4.26 -0.19
C THR A 95 -0.20 3.58 1.04
N SER A 96 -1.25 4.15 1.63
CA SER A 96 -1.85 3.70 2.89
C SER A 96 -0.78 3.47 3.97
N PHE A 97 -0.62 2.22 4.43
CA PHE A 97 0.34 1.88 5.48
C PHE A 97 1.73 1.51 4.93
N GLY A 98 1.97 1.63 3.63
CA GLY A 98 3.32 1.56 3.04
C GLY A 98 3.89 0.16 2.82
N VAL A 99 3.06 -0.89 2.88
CA VAL A 99 3.53 -2.29 2.68
C VAL A 99 3.98 -2.51 1.24
N SER A 100 3.15 -2.17 0.26
CA SER A 100 3.48 -2.25 -1.17
C SER A 100 4.70 -1.40 -1.51
N THR A 101 4.83 -0.21 -0.91
CA THR A 101 5.96 0.70 -1.11
C THR A 101 7.30 0.06 -0.75
N ILE A 102 7.35 -0.83 0.24
CA ILE A 102 8.58 -1.59 0.58
C ILE A 102 9.01 -2.43 -0.62
N TYR A 103 8.09 -3.11 -1.29
CA TYR A 103 8.38 -3.90 -2.49
C TYR A 103 8.85 -3.02 -3.64
N LEU A 104 8.20 -1.86 -3.86
CA LEU A 104 8.58 -0.91 -4.90
C LEU A 104 10.01 -0.39 -4.66
N ALA A 105 10.31 -0.01 -3.42
CA ALA A 105 11.63 0.49 -3.02
C ALA A 105 12.72 -0.57 -3.21
N LEU A 106 12.50 -1.82 -2.77
CA LEU A 106 13.45 -2.92 -2.97
C LEU A 106 13.67 -3.22 -4.47
N ALA A 107 12.62 -3.16 -5.29
CA ALA A 107 12.73 -3.36 -6.73
C ALA A 107 13.57 -2.25 -7.40
N ILE A 108 13.37 -0.99 -6.99
CA ILE A 108 14.18 0.14 -7.45
C ILE A 108 15.62 -0.03 -7.00
N ALA A 109 15.88 -0.32 -5.72
CA ALA A 109 17.24 -0.52 -5.21
C ALA A 109 18.01 -1.57 -6.04
N LYS A 110 17.36 -2.71 -6.31
CA LYS A 110 17.91 -3.77 -7.16
C LYS A 110 18.14 -3.31 -8.60
N THR A 111 17.17 -2.63 -9.21
CA THR A 111 17.27 -2.15 -10.59
C THR A 111 18.36 -1.09 -10.75
N ARG A 112 18.50 -0.18 -9.77
CA ARG A 112 19.58 0.82 -9.73
C ARG A 112 20.95 0.15 -9.63
N ALA A 113 21.09 -0.87 -8.77
CA ALA A 113 22.33 -1.63 -8.67
C ALA A 113 22.70 -2.34 -9.98
N ALA A 114 21.71 -2.85 -10.73
CA ALA A 114 21.94 -3.54 -12.00
C ALA A 114 22.20 -2.60 -13.19
N THR A 115 21.59 -1.40 -13.20
CA THR A 115 21.60 -0.50 -14.38
C THR A 115 22.48 0.74 -14.21
N GLY A 116 22.85 1.11 -12.98
CA GLY A 116 23.54 2.35 -12.65
C GLY A 116 22.69 3.62 -12.78
N LYS A 117 21.40 3.50 -13.12
CA LYS A 117 20.48 4.63 -13.23
C LYS A 117 20.03 5.12 -11.85
N SER A 118 19.69 6.41 -11.74
CA SER A 118 18.97 6.93 -10.58
C SER A 118 17.48 6.57 -10.64
N GLY A 119 16.82 6.56 -9.50
CA GLY A 119 15.42 6.19 -9.39
C GLY A 119 14.83 6.50 -8.02
N THR A 120 13.51 6.59 -7.96
CA THR A 120 12.75 6.85 -6.73
C THR A 120 11.31 6.33 -6.84
N VAL A 121 10.72 5.98 -5.69
CA VAL A 121 9.29 5.79 -5.52
C VAL A 121 8.70 7.11 -5.02
N ILE A 122 7.83 7.73 -5.81
CA ILE A 122 6.99 8.84 -5.36
C ILE A 122 5.70 8.25 -4.79
N ALA A 123 5.60 8.22 -3.47
CA ALA A 123 4.49 7.67 -2.72
C ALA A 123 3.53 8.79 -2.30
N THR A 124 2.22 8.60 -2.43
CA THR A 124 1.23 9.58 -1.96
C THR A 124 0.30 9.00 -0.91
N GLU A 125 0.10 9.73 0.18
CA GLU A 125 -0.87 9.37 1.20
C GLU A 125 -1.61 10.61 1.73
N ASN A 126 -2.94 10.55 1.78
CA ASN A 126 -3.77 11.67 2.18
C ASN A 126 -3.98 11.73 3.71
N GLU A 127 -3.93 10.59 4.39
CA GLU A 127 -4.13 10.47 5.85
C GLU A 127 -2.79 10.51 6.60
N PRO A 128 -2.46 11.60 7.34
CA PRO A 128 -1.16 11.76 7.99
C PRO A 128 -0.81 10.66 8.99
N GLU A 129 -1.81 10.07 9.64
CA GLU A 129 -1.60 8.97 10.58
C GLU A 129 -1.10 7.70 9.88
N LYS A 130 -1.62 7.40 8.68
CA LYS A 130 -1.17 6.27 7.86
C LYS A 130 0.22 6.52 7.31
N ALA A 131 0.48 7.73 6.82
CA ALA A 131 1.81 8.17 6.39
C ALA A 131 2.85 8.02 7.51
N ALA A 132 2.51 8.41 8.74
CA ALA A 132 3.40 8.26 9.90
C ALA A 132 3.69 6.79 10.23
N ILE A 133 2.71 5.90 10.09
CA ILE A 133 2.90 4.46 10.28
C ILE A 133 3.76 3.87 9.15
N ALA A 134 3.50 4.24 7.90
CA ALA A 134 4.29 3.82 6.74
C ALA A 134 5.78 4.17 6.92
N ARG A 135 6.08 5.41 7.32
CA ARG A 135 7.45 5.83 7.64
C ARG A 135 8.11 4.97 8.71
N LYS A 136 7.37 4.56 9.75
CA LYS A 136 7.92 3.67 10.80
C LYS A 136 8.27 2.29 10.25
N TYR A 137 7.52 1.75 9.30
CA TYR A 137 7.87 0.47 8.67
C TYR A 137 9.08 0.62 7.75
N TRP A 138 9.15 1.69 6.97
CA TRP A 138 10.31 1.94 6.10
C TRP A 138 11.59 2.17 6.89
N ALA A 139 11.53 2.89 8.01
CA ALA A 139 12.65 3.07 8.91
C ALA A 139 13.13 1.73 9.53
N GLN A 140 12.21 0.80 9.82
CA GLN A 140 12.57 -0.55 10.28
C GLN A 140 13.26 -1.38 9.19
N CYS A 141 12.91 -1.16 7.92
CA CYS A 141 13.63 -1.78 6.80
C CYS A 141 15.06 -1.21 6.67
N GLY A 142 15.23 0.07 6.98
CA GLY A 142 16.51 0.77 6.94
C GLY A 142 16.78 1.49 5.61
N PRO A 143 18.01 2.00 5.40
CA PRO A 143 18.34 2.89 4.29
C PRO A 143 18.08 2.31 2.89
N GLU A 144 18.15 0.99 2.75
CA GLU A 144 17.89 0.29 1.49
C GLU A 144 16.47 0.55 0.96
N VAL A 145 15.51 0.74 1.86
CA VAL A 145 14.12 1.07 1.53
C VAL A 145 13.86 2.57 1.68
N GLU A 146 14.19 3.14 2.83
CA GLU A 146 13.82 4.51 3.19
C GLU A 146 14.35 5.56 2.19
N GLN A 147 15.59 5.39 1.71
CA GLN A 147 16.21 6.35 0.78
C GLN A 147 15.68 6.27 -0.65
N GLN A 148 14.84 5.27 -0.95
CA GLN A 148 14.23 5.14 -2.28
C GLN A 148 12.93 5.95 -2.37
N ILE A 149 12.36 6.39 -1.24
CA ILE A 149 10.98 6.85 -1.16
C ILE A 149 10.89 8.37 -0.97
N ASP A 150 10.21 9.03 -1.89
CA ASP A 150 9.70 10.40 -1.77
C ASP A 150 8.21 10.33 -1.37
N LEU A 151 7.92 10.42 -0.07
CA LEU A 151 6.53 10.43 0.43
C LEU A 151 5.96 11.85 0.43
N ARG A 152 4.90 12.03 -0.33
CA ARG A 152 4.12 13.27 -0.44
C ARG A 152 2.78 13.11 0.27
N GLU A 153 2.62 13.83 1.38
CA GLU A 153 1.39 13.82 2.16
C GLU A 153 0.37 14.83 1.61
N GLY A 154 -0.89 14.40 1.49
CA GLY A 154 -2.02 15.22 1.07
C GLY A 154 -2.78 14.66 -0.14
N ASP A 155 -3.64 15.50 -0.72
CA ASP A 155 -4.47 15.14 -1.88
C ASP A 155 -3.59 14.78 -3.09
N LEU A 156 -3.80 13.59 -3.65
CA LEU A 156 -3.08 13.05 -4.81
C LEU A 156 -3.09 14.01 -6.02
N LEU A 157 -4.21 14.73 -6.25
CA LEU A 157 -4.36 15.67 -7.36
C LEU A 157 -3.55 16.96 -7.15
N GLN A 158 -3.05 17.19 -5.95
CA GLN A 158 -2.14 18.27 -5.61
C GLN A 158 -0.70 17.77 -5.56
N THR A 159 -0.44 16.65 -4.89
CA THR A 159 0.91 16.13 -4.64
C THR A 159 1.60 15.62 -5.91
N LEU A 160 0.83 15.24 -6.93
CA LEU A 160 1.33 14.75 -8.22
C LEU A 160 1.34 15.81 -9.33
N ARG A 161 1.07 17.10 -9.03
CA ARG A 161 1.03 18.15 -10.08
C ARG A 161 2.38 18.46 -10.68
N ASP A 162 3.41 18.50 -9.85
CA ASP A 162 4.73 19.01 -10.20
C ASP A 162 5.83 18.08 -9.65
N GLY A 163 7.05 18.25 -10.17
CA GLY A 163 8.23 17.55 -9.65
C GLY A 163 8.20 16.03 -9.85
N LEU A 164 7.49 15.55 -10.88
CA LEU A 164 7.56 14.15 -11.32
C LEU A 164 8.71 13.98 -12.33
N PRO A 165 9.53 12.93 -12.23
CA PRO A 165 10.45 12.54 -13.28
C PRO A 165 9.68 11.90 -14.46
N ASP A 166 10.41 11.44 -15.48
CA ASP A 166 9.83 10.53 -16.48
C ASP A 166 9.41 9.23 -15.79
N VAL A 167 8.09 9.04 -15.62
CA VAL A 167 7.50 7.93 -14.88
C VAL A 167 7.48 6.66 -15.73
N ASP A 168 8.08 5.59 -15.22
CA ASP A 168 8.11 4.28 -15.88
C ASP A 168 6.87 3.43 -15.53
N LEU A 169 6.35 3.59 -14.31
CA LEU A 169 5.24 2.82 -13.77
C LEU A 169 4.40 3.64 -12.79
N LEU A 170 3.07 3.56 -12.93
CA LEU A 170 2.09 4.08 -11.97
C LEU A 170 1.34 2.90 -11.34
N LEU A 171 1.49 2.73 -10.02
CA LEU A 171 0.63 1.87 -9.23
C LEU A 171 -0.54 2.71 -8.69
N LEU A 172 -1.74 2.46 -9.20
CA LEU A 172 -2.95 3.14 -8.78
C LEU A 172 -3.70 2.25 -7.79
N ASP A 173 -3.49 2.52 -6.50
CA ASP A 173 -4.13 1.81 -5.38
C ASP A 173 -4.94 2.79 -4.51
N SER A 174 -5.70 3.66 -5.18
CA SER A 174 -6.57 4.63 -4.54
C SER A 174 -8.04 4.28 -4.78
N LYS A 175 -8.89 4.70 -3.84
CA LYS A 175 -10.33 4.57 -4.02
C LYS A 175 -10.74 5.38 -5.25
N ARG A 176 -11.46 4.73 -6.17
CA ARG A 176 -12.13 5.41 -7.27
C ARG A 176 -13.20 6.33 -6.68
N SER A 177 -13.05 7.64 -6.89
CA SER A 177 -14.15 8.59 -6.66
C SER A 177 -15.30 8.25 -7.62
N PRO A 178 -16.57 8.30 -7.16
CA PRO A 178 -17.72 8.11 -8.04
C PRO A 178 -17.80 9.14 -9.17
#